data_AF-A0A1U8LTP3-F1
#
_entry.id   AF-A0A1U8LTP3-F1
#
_cell.length_a   1.000
_cell.length_b   1.000
_cell.length_c   1.000
_cell.angle_alpha   90.00
_cell.angle_beta   90.00
_cell.angle_gamma   90.00
#
_symmetry.space_group_name_H-M   'P 1'
#
loop_
_entity.id
_entity.type
_entity.pdbx_description
1 polymer ?
#
loop_
_entity_poly.entity_id
_entity_poly.type
_entity_poly.pdbx_seq_one_letter_code
_entity_poly.pdbx_strand_id
1 'polypeptide(L)'
;MNVVITVDEDEILRAGMLYEILTEKGRFVLFLDGVWEGFSLEKVGIPEFSGGKLVLTAQSMDVCRQMDCHVIKMERLPEQDAWQLFLDNVGHNLMNFTDLLPIARCIVERCAGLPLVIVTVACTMRGERSLSIWRNALVELKSNILVWVKNEVYSQLRFSYDRLKDPGIQKCFLTCASYCEDLGILKGQLIMDWIEKGLIDEMGSKEVMLDKGQAILRTLVENCLLEDVGNERVRMHDLTIDMAKLIIQEL
;
A
#
# COMPACT_ATOMS: atom_id res chain seq x y z
N MET A 1 7.31 -30.25 19.89
CA MET A 1 7.74 -29.35 20.97
C MET A 1 7.24 -27.96 20.65
N ASN A 2 6.47 -27.35 21.56
CA ASN A 2 6.19 -25.91 21.52
C ASN A 2 7.33 -25.25 22.30
N VAL A 3 8.36 -24.79 21.59
CA VAL A 3 9.39 -23.95 22.20
C VAL A 3 8.84 -22.54 22.23
N VAL A 4 8.73 -21.97 23.43
CA VAL A 4 8.33 -20.58 23.62
C VAL A 4 9.62 -19.76 23.61
N ILE A 5 9.84 -18.98 22.55
CA ILE A 5 10.90 -17.98 22.51
C ILE A 5 10.38 -16.78 23.29
N THR A 6 10.97 -16.48 24.45
CA THR A 6 10.49 -15.38 25.30
C THR A 6 11.10 -14.05 24.87
N VAL A 7 10.37 -12.94 25.02
CA VAL A 7 10.80 -11.62 24.54
C VAL A 7 11.87 -10.99 25.45
N ASP A 8 11.97 -11.44 26.71
CA ASP A 8 12.95 -10.95 27.69
C ASP A 8 14.37 -11.56 27.54
N GLU A 9 14.55 -12.49 26.61
CA GLU A 9 15.85 -13.10 26.32
C GLU A 9 16.72 -12.24 25.40
N ASP A 10 18.04 -12.32 25.59
CA ASP A 10 19.06 -11.69 24.77
C ASP A 10 18.89 -12.04 23.28
N GLU A 11 19.10 -11.07 22.39
CA GLU A 11 18.89 -11.24 20.94
C GLU A 11 19.70 -12.39 20.35
N ILE A 12 20.94 -12.59 20.82
CA ILE A 12 21.82 -13.66 20.34
C ILE A 12 21.29 -15.01 20.80
N LEU A 13 20.78 -15.08 22.04
CA LEU A 13 20.19 -16.30 22.58
C LEU A 13 18.94 -16.71 21.79
N ARG A 14 18.05 -15.75 21.50
CA ARG A 14 16.82 -16.01 20.71
C ARG A 14 17.15 -16.48 19.30
N ALA A 15 18.15 -15.87 18.66
CA ALA A 15 18.63 -16.28 17.35
C ALA A 15 19.18 -17.72 17.39
N GLY A 16 20.01 -18.06 18.39
CA GLY A 16 20.53 -19.42 18.57
C GLY A 16 19.41 -20.45 18.76
N MET A 17 18.42 -20.13 19.60
CA MET A 17 17.27 -21.01 19.83
C MET A 17 16.45 -21.21 18.56
N LEU A 18 16.16 -20.14 17.80
CA LEU A 18 15.44 -20.24 16.54
C LEU A 18 16.20 -21.13 15.55
N TYR A 19 17.52 -20.97 15.47
CA TYR A 19 18.38 -21.73 14.59
C TYR A 19 18.32 -23.23 14.90
N GLU A 20 18.44 -23.60 16.18
CA GLU A 20 18.33 -25.00 16.62
C GLU A 20 16.96 -25.59 16.27
N ILE A 21 15.87 -24.88 16.60
CA ILE A 21 14.50 -25.33 16.31
C ILE A 21 14.29 -25.58 14.82
N LEU A 22 14.72 -24.65 13.97
CA LEU A 22 14.53 -24.75 12.52
C LEU A 22 15.41 -25.84 11.91
N THR A 23 16.64 -26.01 12.42
CA THR A 23 17.57 -27.06 11.98
C THR A 23 17.04 -28.45 12.35
N GLU A 24 16.56 -28.64 13.59
CA GLU A 24 15.96 -29.92 14.03
C GLU A 24 14.72 -30.28 13.24
N LYS A 25 13.89 -29.29 12.86
CA LYS A 25 12.71 -29.53 12.01
C LYS A 25 13.08 -30.03 10.62
N GLY A 26 14.23 -29.63 10.08
CA GLY A 26 14.69 -29.96 8.73
C GLY A 26 13.90 -29.29 7.61
N ARG A 27 12.59 -29.55 7.49
CA ARG A 27 11.69 -28.91 6.50
C ARG A 27 10.66 -28.03 7.17
N PHE A 28 10.61 -26.77 6.77
CA PHE A 28 9.66 -25.79 7.29
C PHE A 28 9.26 -24.78 6.23
N VAL A 29 8.15 -24.08 6.49
CA VAL A 29 7.79 -22.85 5.78
C VAL A 29 7.60 -21.77 6.85
N LEU A 30 8.35 -20.67 6.74
CA LEU A 30 8.27 -19.53 7.64
C LEU A 30 7.53 -18.40 6.93
N PHE A 31 6.51 -17.84 7.58
CA PHE A 31 5.78 -16.67 7.12
C PHE A 31 6.15 -15.47 7.98
N LEU A 32 6.68 -14.42 7.36
CA LEU A 32 6.97 -13.14 8.01
C LEU A 32 6.04 -12.07 7.45
N ASP A 33 5.09 -11.64 8.25
CA ASP A 33 4.10 -10.66 7.83
C ASP A 33 4.57 -9.23 8.15
N GLY A 34 4.48 -8.33 7.18
CA GLY A 34 4.79 -6.92 7.33
C GLY A 34 6.28 -6.64 7.56
N VAL A 35 7.17 -7.21 6.75
CA VAL A 35 8.61 -6.91 6.83
C VAL A 35 8.87 -5.49 6.32
N TRP A 36 9.59 -4.71 7.13
CA TRP A 36 9.81 -3.29 6.88
C TRP A 36 11.16 -2.97 6.27
N GLU A 37 12.22 -3.60 6.75
CA GLU A 37 13.60 -3.35 6.30
C GLU A 37 14.26 -4.71 6.07
N GLY A 38 15.21 -4.77 5.14
CA GLY A 38 15.99 -5.98 4.91
C GLY A 38 16.84 -6.32 6.14
N PHE A 39 16.97 -7.60 6.42
CA PHE A 39 17.74 -8.10 7.56
C PHE A 39 18.49 -9.39 7.20
N SER A 40 19.53 -9.69 7.97
CA SER A 40 20.29 -10.92 7.80
C SER A 40 19.56 -12.09 8.45
N LEU A 41 19.26 -13.13 7.66
CA LEU A 41 18.66 -14.37 8.14
C LEU A 41 19.51 -15.02 9.25
N GLU A 42 20.83 -15.06 9.05
CA GLU A 42 21.79 -15.58 10.03
C GLU A 42 21.70 -14.85 11.36
N LYS A 43 21.66 -13.51 11.35
CA LYS A 43 21.54 -12.70 12.58
C LYS A 43 20.26 -12.97 13.35
N VAL A 44 19.18 -13.31 12.65
CA VAL A 44 17.88 -13.63 13.26
C VAL A 44 17.81 -15.10 13.68
N GLY A 45 18.78 -15.94 13.28
CA GLY A 45 18.78 -17.37 13.58
C GLY A 45 17.99 -18.22 12.58
N ILE A 46 17.77 -17.71 11.37
CA ILE A 46 17.12 -18.47 10.30
C ILE A 46 18.23 -19.16 9.47
N PRO A 47 18.32 -20.51 9.48
CA PRO A 47 19.36 -21.22 8.74
C PRO A 47 19.18 -21.06 7.23
N GLU A 48 20.28 -21.00 6.49
CA GLU A 48 20.24 -21.02 5.02
C GLU A 48 19.56 -22.30 4.51
N PHE A 49 18.69 -22.14 3.52
CA PHE A 49 17.58 -23.03 3.23
C PHE A 49 17.98 -24.40 2.62
N SER A 50 18.58 -25.29 3.40
CA SER A 50 18.67 -26.71 3.03
C SER A 50 17.35 -27.44 3.37
N GLY A 51 16.24 -27.06 2.72
CA GLY A 51 14.92 -27.70 2.85
C GLY A 51 13.79 -26.85 3.43
N GLY A 52 14.08 -25.61 3.85
CA GLY A 52 13.08 -24.63 4.29
C GLY A 52 12.61 -23.69 3.18
N LYS A 53 11.48 -23.00 3.38
CA LYS A 53 11.03 -21.88 2.54
C LYS A 53 10.69 -20.68 3.41
N LEU A 54 11.07 -19.49 2.97
CA LEU A 54 10.63 -18.22 3.55
C LEU A 54 9.60 -17.57 2.63
N VAL A 55 8.50 -17.13 3.22
CA VAL A 55 7.50 -16.28 2.58
C VAL A 55 7.41 -15.02 3.42
N LEU A 56 7.57 -13.86 2.80
CA LEU A 56 7.39 -12.58 3.47
C LEU A 56 6.37 -11.73 2.74
N THR A 57 5.69 -10.87 3.48
CA THR A 57 4.91 -9.78 2.93
C THR A 57 5.62 -8.47 3.24
N ALA A 58 5.69 -7.56 2.27
CA ALA A 58 6.30 -6.24 2.45
C ALA A 58 5.55 -5.22 1.59
N GLN A 59 5.46 -3.99 2.10
CA GLN A 59 4.87 -2.85 1.37
C GLN A 59 5.87 -2.19 0.41
N SER A 60 7.16 -2.49 0.55
CA SER A 60 8.23 -1.95 -0.29
C SER A 60 8.91 -3.05 -1.10
N MET A 61 9.01 -2.83 -2.42
CA MET A 61 9.74 -3.75 -3.31
C MET A 61 11.23 -3.79 -2.99
N ASP A 62 11.80 -2.73 -2.41
CA ASP A 62 13.22 -2.70 -2.04
C ASP A 62 13.54 -3.67 -0.93
N VAL A 63 12.62 -3.85 0.03
CA VAL A 63 12.77 -4.87 1.08
C VAL A 63 12.87 -6.25 0.44
N CYS A 64 12.00 -6.56 -0.53
CA CYS A 64 12.04 -7.85 -1.22
C CYS A 64 13.37 -8.07 -1.97
N ARG A 65 13.93 -7.01 -2.57
CA ARG A 65 15.25 -7.06 -3.24
C ARG A 65 16.39 -7.23 -2.26
N GLN A 66 16.36 -6.51 -1.12
CA GLN A 66 17.36 -6.65 -0.06
C GLN A 66 17.36 -8.06 0.54
N MET A 67 16.19 -8.70 0.61
CA MET A 67 16.02 -10.07 1.09
C MET A 67 16.27 -11.13 0.00
N ASP A 68 16.67 -10.74 -1.21
CA ASP A 68 16.87 -11.61 -2.38
C ASP A 68 15.70 -12.59 -2.64
N CYS A 69 14.47 -12.09 -2.47
CA CYS A 69 13.26 -12.89 -2.61
C CYS A 69 12.67 -12.80 -4.02
N HIS A 70 12.06 -13.91 -4.48
CA HIS A 70 11.20 -13.86 -5.65
C HIS A 70 9.94 -13.02 -5.36
N VAL A 71 9.76 -11.93 -6.09
CA VAL A 71 8.70 -10.95 -5.84
C VAL A 71 7.41 -11.36 -6.55
N ILE A 72 6.34 -11.50 -5.78
CA ILE A 72 4.96 -11.60 -6.30
C ILE A 72 4.25 -10.30 -5.96
N LYS A 73 4.02 -9.46 -6.97
CA LYS A 73 3.29 -8.20 -6.79
C LYS A 73 1.80 -8.51 -6.64
N MET A 74 1.21 -8.06 -5.53
CA MET A 74 -0.23 -8.17 -5.30
C MET A 74 -0.95 -7.12 -6.14
N GLU A 75 -1.60 -7.57 -7.21
CA GLU A 75 -2.40 -6.70 -8.08
C GLU A 75 -3.80 -6.46 -7.49
N ARG A 76 -4.46 -5.42 -7.98
CA ARG A 76 -5.86 -5.12 -7.65
C ARG A 76 -6.77 -6.25 -8.15
N LEU A 77 -7.90 -6.43 -7.47
CA LEU A 77 -8.91 -7.36 -7.93
C LEU A 77 -9.49 -6.92 -9.28
N PRO A 78 -9.62 -7.84 -10.25
CA PRO A 78 -10.42 -7.61 -11.45
C PRO A 78 -11.85 -7.18 -11.07
N GLU A 79 -12.51 -6.43 -11.96
CA GLU A 79 -13.87 -5.90 -11.72
C GLU A 79 -14.85 -6.99 -11.26
N GLN A 80 -14.79 -8.17 -11.88
CA GLN A 80 -15.66 -9.29 -11.55
C GLN A 80 -15.42 -9.83 -10.13
N ASP A 81 -14.15 -9.98 -9.74
CA ASP A 81 -13.78 -10.47 -8.40
C ASP A 81 -14.06 -9.42 -7.33
N ALA A 82 -13.84 -8.13 -7.64
CA ALA A 82 -14.19 -7.01 -6.78
C ALA A 82 -15.71 -6.94 -6.54
N TRP A 83 -16.50 -7.13 -7.59
CA TRP A 83 -17.96 -7.19 -7.50
C TRP A 83 -18.43 -8.39 -6.67
N GLN A 84 -17.84 -9.57 -6.89
CA GLN A 84 -18.17 -10.75 -6.11
C GLN A 84 -17.82 -10.58 -4.63
N LEU A 85 -16.63 -10.06 -4.31
CA LEU A 85 -16.22 -9.77 -2.94
C LEU A 85 -17.18 -8.78 -2.26
N PHE A 86 -17.64 -7.76 -2.99
CA PHE A 86 -18.64 -6.83 -2.46
C PHE A 86 -19.96 -7.53 -2.12
N LEU A 87 -20.47 -8.37 -3.03
CA LEU A 87 -21.70 -9.12 -2.83
C LEU A 87 -21.63 -10.05 -1.61
N ASP A 88 -20.51 -10.74 -1.45
CA ASP A 88 -20.28 -11.65 -0.33
C ASP A 88 -20.32 -10.93 1.04
N ASN A 89 -19.96 -9.63 1.06
CA ASN A 89 -19.83 -8.86 2.29
C ASN A 89 -21.01 -7.92 2.58
N VAL A 90 -21.68 -7.39 1.55
CA VAL A 90 -22.83 -6.49 1.72
C VAL A 90 -24.06 -7.24 2.25
N GLY A 91 -24.13 -8.55 2.01
CA GLY A 91 -25.15 -9.42 2.59
C GLY A 91 -26.58 -9.14 2.11
N HIS A 92 -27.44 -10.15 2.30
CA HIS A 92 -28.76 -10.26 1.67
C HIS A 92 -28.74 -10.13 0.14
N ASN A 93 -29.80 -10.61 -0.52
CA ASN A 93 -29.87 -10.63 -1.99
C ASN A 93 -29.95 -9.20 -2.56
N LEU A 94 -28.85 -8.45 -2.59
CA LEU A 94 -28.74 -7.19 -3.32
C LEU A 94 -29.19 -7.38 -4.78
N MET A 95 -28.93 -8.58 -5.32
CA MET A 95 -29.42 -9.04 -6.61
C MET A 95 -30.94 -9.00 -6.77
N ASN A 96 -31.72 -9.02 -5.67
CA ASN A 96 -33.18 -8.89 -5.69
C ASN A 96 -33.65 -7.43 -5.79
N PHE A 97 -32.76 -6.45 -5.61
CA PHE A 97 -33.07 -5.01 -5.64
C PHE A 97 -32.47 -4.39 -6.91
N THR A 98 -33.15 -4.57 -8.04
CA THR A 98 -32.67 -4.13 -9.36
C THR A 98 -32.30 -2.65 -9.41
N ASP A 99 -33.01 -1.80 -8.66
CA ASP A 99 -32.78 -0.36 -8.66
C ASP A 99 -31.49 0.05 -7.91
N LEU A 100 -30.99 -0.82 -7.01
CA LEU A 100 -29.76 -0.58 -6.25
C LEU A 100 -28.52 -1.05 -7.02
N LEU A 101 -28.64 -2.04 -7.90
CA LEU A 101 -27.51 -2.63 -8.62
C LEU A 101 -26.65 -1.62 -9.40
N PRO A 102 -27.22 -0.65 -10.14
CA PRO A 102 -26.41 0.35 -10.84
C PRO A 102 -25.57 1.20 -9.88
N ILE A 103 -26.15 1.62 -8.75
CA ILE A 103 -25.45 2.44 -7.76
C ILE A 103 -24.39 1.61 -7.05
N ALA A 104 -24.70 0.37 -6.70
CA ALA A 104 -23.76 -0.55 -6.07
C ALA A 104 -22.54 -0.82 -6.95
N ARG A 105 -22.72 -0.99 -8.27
CA ARG A 105 -21.60 -1.11 -9.22
C ARG A 105 -20.72 0.12 -9.22
N CYS A 106 -21.31 1.32 -9.30
CA CYS A 106 -20.55 2.57 -9.20
C CYS A 106 -19.79 2.70 -7.88
N ILE A 107 -20.34 2.20 -6.76
CA ILE A 107 -19.65 2.17 -5.47
C ILE A 107 -18.45 1.21 -5.53
N VAL A 108 -18.62 0.00 -6.08
CA VAL A 108 -17.52 -0.97 -6.19
C VAL A 108 -16.40 -0.49 -7.11
N GLU A 109 -16.75 0.16 -8.22
CA GLU A 109 -15.78 0.83 -9.11
C GLU A 109 -14.93 1.85 -8.33
N ARG A 110 -15.54 2.60 -7.40
CA ARG A 110 -14.83 3.55 -6.53
C ARG A 110 -13.91 2.91 -5.51
N CYS A 111 -14.12 1.64 -5.16
CA CYS A 111 -13.19 0.90 -4.31
C CYS A 111 -11.91 0.46 -5.06
N ALA A 112 -11.83 0.71 -6.38
CA ALA A 112 -10.66 0.50 -7.23
C ALA A 112 -10.02 -0.90 -7.13
N GLY A 113 -10.84 -1.93 -6.90
CA GLY A 113 -10.36 -3.31 -6.79
C GLY A 113 -9.55 -3.60 -5.52
N LEU A 114 -9.55 -2.72 -4.52
CA LEU A 114 -8.79 -2.91 -3.28
C LEU A 114 -9.62 -3.69 -2.24
N PRO A 115 -9.23 -4.93 -1.88
CA PRO A 115 -10.06 -5.79 -1.05
C PRO A 115 -10.50 -5.17 0.28
N LEU A 116 -9.58 -4.50 0.98
CA LEU A 116 -9.85 -3.89 2.28
C LEU A 116 -10.88 -2.75 2.20
N VAL A 117 -10.85 -1.97 1.12
CA VAL A 117 -11.83 -0.90 0.88
C VAL A 117 -13.18 -1.51 0.51
N ILE A 118 -13.19 -2.49 -0.39
CA ILE A 118 -14.41 -3.19 -0.82
C ILE A 118 -15.14 -3.77 0.39
N VAL A 119 -14.43 -4.52 1.24
CA VAL A 119 -15.02 -5.15 2.44
C VAL A 119 -15.57 -4.11 3.40
N THR A 120 -14.82 -3.04 3.66
CA THR A 120 -15.24 -1.99 4.60
C THR A 120 -16.49 -1.26 4.11
N VAL A 121 -16.53 -0.86 2.83
CA VAL A 121 -17.69 -0.21 2.22
C VAL A 121 -18.89 -1.16 2.19
N ALA A 122 -18.70 -2.41 1.75
CA ALA A 122 -19.75 -3.43 1.73
C ALA A 122 -20.35 -3.68 3.12
N CYS A 123 -19.52 -3.82 4.15
CA CYS A 123 -19.98 -4.00 5.53
C CYS A 123 -20.75 -2.79 6.05
N THR A 124 -20.38 -1.58 5.62
CA THR A 124 -21.10 -0.35 6.02
C THR A 124 -22.48 -0.26 5.36
N MET A 125 -22.59 -0.74 4.12
CA MET A 125 -23.85 -0.81 3.37
C MET A 125 -24.71 -2.04 3.71
N ARG A 126 -24.27 -2.87 4.66
CA ARG A 126 -24.89 -4.17 4.92
C ARG A 126 -26.34 -4.04 5.37
N GLY A 127 -27.24 -4.68 4.62
CA GLY A 127 -28.68 -4.70 4.91
C GLY A 127 -29.44 -3.41 4.54
N GLU A 128 -28.77 -2.39 4.03
CA GLU A 128 -29.40 -1.12 3.61
C GLU A 128 -30.16 -1.28 2.29
N ARG A 129 -31.41 -0.78 2.24
CA ARG A 129 -32.32 -0.93 1.08
C ARG A 129 -32.78 0.41 0.49
N SER A 130 -32.49 1.51 1.17
CA SER A 130 -32.93 2.84 0.78
C SER A 130 -32.09 3.39 -0.36
N LEU A 131 -32.71 3.56 -1.53
CA LEU A 131 -32.11 4.20 -2.70
C LEU A 131 -31.46 5.55 -2.38
N SER A 132 -32.03 6.35 -1.47
CA SER A 132 -31.46 7.65 -1.11
C SER A 132 -30.15 7.50 -0.32
N ILE A 133 -30.05 6.51 0.56
CA ILE A 133 -28.82 6.24 1.34
C ILE A 133 -27.71 5.76 0.41
N TRP A 134 -28.02 4.87 -0.54
CA TRP A 134 -27.05 4.43 -1.56
C TRP A 134 -26.57 5.58 -2.45
N ARG A 135 -27.45 6.50 -2.85
CA ARG A 135 -27.07 7.71 -3.61
C ARG A 135 -26.16 8.63 -2.80
N ASN A 136 -26.48 8.86 -1.53
CA ASN A 136 -25.66 9.68 -0.64
C ASN A 136 -24.29 9.05 -0.43
N ALA A 137 -24.23 7.73 -0.17
CA ALA A 137 -22.97 6.99 -0.04
C ALA A 137 -22.09 7.15 -1.28
N LEU A 138 -22.67 7.03 -2.49
CA LEU A 138 -21.91 7.26 -3.72
C LEU A 138 -21.37 8.69 -3.83
N VAL A 139 -22.13 9.71 -3.40
CA VAL A 139 -21.66 11.10 -3.40
C VAL A 139 -20.52 11.29 -2.40
N GLU A 140 -20.63 10.74 -1.20
CA GLU A 140 -19.60 10.83 -0.16
C GLU A 140 -18.31 10.11 -0.59
N LEU A 141 -18.41 8.88 -1.11
CA LEU A 141 -17.27 8.13 -1.63
C LEU A 141 -16.58 8.82 -2.80
N LYS A 142 -17.32 9.56 -3.63
CA LYS A 142 -16.74 10.40 -4.70
C LYS A 142 -15.97 11.59 -4.15
N SER A 143 -16.32 12.07 -2.96
CA SER A 143 -15.71 13.26 -2.37
C SER A 143 -14.43 12.93 -1.59
N ASN A 144 -14.45 11.88 -0.79
CA ASN A 144 -13.30 11.39 -0.02
C ASN A 144 -13.61 9.98 0.48
N ILE A 145 -12.90 8.98 -0.05
CA ILE A 145 -13.16 7.59 0.31
C ILE A 145 -12.71 7.28 1.75
N LEU A 146 -11.68 7.98 2.26
CA LEU A 146 -11.12 7.76 3.59
C LEU A 146 -12.09 8.10 4.73
N VAL A 147 -13.11 8.93 4.47
CA VAL A 147 -14.21 9.20 5.43
C VAL A 147 -14.94 7.90 5.79
N TRP A 148 -15.06 6.98 4.84
CA TRP A 148 -15.77 5.72 5.01
C TRP A 148 -14.89 4.60 5.54
N VAL A 149 -13.61 4.56 5.15
CA VAL A 149 -12.74 3.42 5.46
C VAL A 149 -12.08 3.46 6.85
N LYS A 150 -12.40 4.49 7.68
CA LYS A 150 -11.91 4.70 9.07
C LYS A 150 -10.38 4.59 9.23
N ASN A 151 -9.90 4.85 10.45
CA ASN A 151 -8.49 4.98 10.82
C ASN A 151 -7.57 3.84 10.36
N GLU A 152 -8.05 2.62 10.10
CA GLU A 152 -7.20 1.48 9.78
C GLU A 152 -6.60 1.58 8.37
N VAL A 153 -7.40 1.93 7.35
CA VAL A 153 -6.85 2.14 6.00
C VAL A 153 -5.99 3.39 5.96
N TYR A 154 -6.44 4.46 6.61
CA TYR A 154 -5.66 5.70 6.71
C TYR A 154 -4.34 5.48 7.45
N SER A 155 -4.33 4.76 8.58
CA SER A 155 -3.11 4.52 9.35
C SER A 155 -2.11 3.67 8.58
N GLN A 156 -2.57 2.64 7.85
CA GLN A 156 -1.70 1.81 7.02
C GLN A 156 -1.08 2.59 5.86
N LEU A 157 -1.86 3.46 5.21
CA LEU A 157 -1.35 4.33 4.15
C LEU A 157 -0.39 5.37 4.72
N ARG A 158 -0.77 6.04 5.82
CA ARG A 158 0.04 7.07 6.48
C ARG A 158 1.36 6.49 6.98
N PHE A 159 1.34 5.25 7.46
CA PHE A 159 2.54 4.53 7.86
C PHE A 159 3.55 4.42 6.70
N SER A 160 3.09 4.18 5.46
CA SER A 160 3.98 4.17 4.29
C SER A 160 4.61 5.55 4.02
N TYR A 161 3.85 6.63 4.24
CA TYR A 161 4.35 8.02 4.12
C TYR A 161 5.35 8.41 5.23
N ASP A 162 5.03 8.09 6.49
CA ASP A 162 5.88 8.42 7.64
C ASP A 162 7.25 7.72 7.53
N ARG A 163 7.28 6.54 6.90
CA ARG A 163 8.49 5.74 6.68
C ARG A 163 9.43 6.27 5.60
N LEU A 164 9.01 7.25 4.81
CA LEU A 164 9.92 7.93 3.88
C LEU A 164 11.08 8.58 4.63
N LYS A 165 10.88 9.00 5.90
CA LYS A 165 11.85 9.62 6.83
C LYS A 165 12.50 10.93 6.35
N ASP A 166 12.62 11.15 5.04
CA ASP A 166 13.17 12.34 4.41
C ASP A 166 12.07 13.39 4.16
N PRO A 167 12.15 14.58 4.78
CA PRO A 167 11.15 15.64 4.62
C PRO A 167 11.04 16.19 3.18
N GLY A 168 12.11 16.13 2.39
CA GLY A 168 12.12 16.54 0.99
C GLY A 168 11.30 15.57 0.13
N ILE A 169 11.51 14.27 0.30
CA ILE A 169 10.73 13.22 -0.38
C ILE A 169 9.24 13.32 0.01
N GLN A 170 8.97 13.50 1.30
CA GLN A 170 7.61 13.68 1.82
C GLN A 170 6.92 14.89 1.19
N LYS A 171 7.58 16.05 1.09
CA LYS A 171 7.02 17.22 0.42
C LYS A 171 6.78 16.99 -1.07
N CYS A 172 7.72 16.34 -1.77
CA CYS A 172 7.55 15.97 -3.18
C CYS A 172 6.30 15.10 -3.37
N PHE A 173 6.12 14.09 -2.51
CA PHE A 173 4.91 13.27 -2.49
C PHE A 173 3.63 14.10 -2.29
N LEU A 174 3.59 14.99 -1.29
CA LEU A 174 2.39 15.79 -1.01
C LEU A 174 2.01 16.69 -2.21
N THR A 175 2.99 17.22 -2.96
CA THR A 175 2.67 18.00 -4.17
C THR A 175 2.01 17.17 -5.27
N CYS A 176 2.22 15.85 -5.30
CA CYS A 176 1.58 14.96 -6.28
C CYS A 176 0.05 14.95 -6.13
N ALA A 177 -0.47 15.23 -4.92
CA ALA A 177 -1.92 15.24 -4.66
C ALA A 177 -2.68 16.33 -5.43
N SER A 178 -1.97 17.34 -5.95
CA SER A 178 -2.54 18.37 -6.81
C SER A 178 -2.77 17.91 -8.25
N TYR A 179 -2.16 16.79 -8.65
CA TYR A 179 -2.27 16.24 -10.01
C TYR A 179 -3.34 15.16 -10.03
N CYS A 180 -4.57 15.58 -10.28
CA CYS A 180 -5.74 14.69 -10.36
C CYS A 180 -6.00 14.25 -11.82
N GLU A 181 -4.97 13.80 -12.53
CA GLU A 181 -5.12 13.40 -13.94
C GLU A 181 -5.28 11.88 -14.09
N ASP A 182 -6.45 11.46 -14.59
CA ASP A 182 -6.74 10.05 -14.94
C ASP A 182 -5.70 9.47 -15.92
N LEU A 183 -5.08 10.32 -16.74
CA LEU A 183 -4.07 9.95 -17.74
C LEU A 183 -2.65 9.75 -17.14
N GLY A 184 -2.49 9.96 -15.83
CA GLY A 184 -1.18 9.95 -15.17
C GLY A 184 -0.34 11.19 -15.50
N ILE A 185 0.73 11.40 -14.74
CA ILE A 185 1.61 12.56 -14.79
C ILE A 185 2.90 12.13 -15.50
N LEU A 186 3.40 12.94 -16.43
CA LEU A 186 4.70 12.68 -17.05
C LEU A 186 5.81 12.78 -15.99
N LYS A 187 6.65 11.75 -15.89
CA LYS A 187 7.74 11.65 -14.90
C LYS A 187 8.66 12.88 -14.96
N GLY A 188 9.08 13.26 -16.17
CA GLY A 188 9.94 14.43 -16.39
C GLY A 188 9.28 15.76 -16.01
N GLN A 189 7.97 15.90 -16.24
CA GLN A 189 7.23 17.11 -15.84
C GLN A 189 7.15 17.21 -14.32
N LEU A 190 6.80 16.11 -13.65
CA LEU A 190 6.71 16.07 -12.19
C LEU A 190 8.03 16.44 -11.51
N ILE A 191 9.15 15.93 -12.05
CA ILE A 191 10.50 16.26 -11.56
C ILE A 191 10.81 17.75 -11.77
N MET A 192 10.52 18.30 -12.95
CA MET A 192 10.72 19.72 -13.22
C MET A 192 9.91 20.59 -12.26
N ASP A 193 8.66 20.23 -11.99
CA ASP A 193 7.79 20.94 -11.06
C ASP A 193 8.34 20.90 -9.61
N TRP A 194 8.96 19.80 -9.19
CA TRP A 194 9.63 19.72 -7.88
C TRP A 194 10.86 20.63 -7.80
N ILE A 195 11.63 20.74 -8.88
CA ILE A 195 12.79 21.66 -8.96
C ILE A 195 12.30 23.10 -8.90
N GLU A 196 11.31 23.47 -9.72
CA GLU A 196 10.77 24.85 -9.79
C GLU A 196 10.14 25.30 -8.46
N LYS A 197 9.59 24.35 -7.69
CA LYS A 197 9.06 24.60 -6.34
C LYS A 197 10.14 24.63 -5.24
N GLY A 198 11.40 24.44 -5.58
CA GLY A 198 12.52 24.41 -4.63
C GLY A 198 12.48 23.22 -3.66
N LEU A 199 11.82 22.11 -4.04
CA LEU A 199 11.76 20.89 -3.22
C LEU A 199 13.02 20.04 -3.36
N ILE A 200 13.69 20.18 -4.50
CA ILE A 200 14.99 19.57 -4.78
C ILE A 200 16.03 20.67 -4.67
N ASP A 201 17.00 20.47 -3.78
CA ASP A 201 18.05 21.44 -3.46
C ASP A 201 18.82 21.93 -4.71
N GLU A 202 18.87 23.25 -4.86
CA GLU A 202 19.47 23.97 -5.99
C GLU A 202 21.01 24.06 -5.93
N MET A 203 21.68 23.50 -4.91
CA MET A 203 23.14 23.57 -4.76
C MET A 203 23.95 22.72 -5.78
N GLY A 204 23.45 22.52 -7.00
CA GLY A 204 24.10 21.71 -8.04
C GLY A 204 23.75 22.11 -9.47
N SER A 205 24.29 21.37 -10.45
CA SER A 205 23.91 21.52 -11.85
C SER A 205 22.48 21.04 -12.09
N LYS A 206 21.86 21.47 -13.20
CA LYS A 206 20.54 20.99 -13.62
C LYS A 206 20.46 19.46 -13.72
N GLU A 207 21.53 18.83 -14.19
CA GLU A 207 21.63 17.37 -14.31
C GLU A 207 21.56 16.69 -12.94
N VAL A 208 22.30 17.19 -11.94
CA VAL A 208 22.26 16.68 -10.56
C VAL A 208 20.86 16.79 -9.96
N MET A 209 20.12 17.86 -10.24
CA MET A 209 18.75 18.03 -9.77
C MET A 209 17.78 17.05 -10.43
N LEU A 210 17.95 16.79 -11.73
CA LEU A 210 17.15 15.79 -12.46
C LEU A 210 17.40 14.38 -11.91
N ASP A 211 18.66 14.01 -11.67
CA ASP A 211 19.02 12.71 -11.10
C ASP A 211 18.45 12.53 -9.69
N LYS A 212 18.54 13.57 -8.85
CA LYS A 212 17.87 13.57 -7.53
C LYS A 212 16.37 13.38 -7.67
N GLY A 213 15.70 14.10 -8.56
CA GLY A 213 14.27 13.95 -8.81
C GLY A 213 13.90 12.54 -9.26
N GLN A 214 14.71 11.93 -10.12
CA GLN A 214 14.51 10.55 -10.55
C GLN A 214 14.65 9.55 -9.39
N ALA A 215 15.59 9.78 -8.48
CA ALA A 215 15.74 8.97 -7.27
C ALA A 215 14.53 9.08 -6.34
N ILE A 216 14.05 10.32 -6.08
CA ILE A 216 12.83 10.57 -5.29
C ILE A 216 11.63 9.84 -5.91
N LEU A 217 11.41 10.01 -7.21
CA LEU A 217 10.31 9.38 -7.93
C LEU A 217 10.35 7.86 -7.81
N ARG A 218 11.55 7.27 -7.98
CA ARG A 218 11.78 5.83 -7.82
C ARG A 218 11.40 5.38 -6.41
N THR A 219 11.83 6.08 -5.37
CA THR A 219 11.49 5.76 -3.98
C THR A 219 9.98 5.79 -3.74
N LEU A 220 9.26 6.77 -4.30
CA LEU A 220 7.80 6.84 -4.18
C LEU A 220 7.09 5.66 -4.85
N VAL A 221 7.60 5.20 -6.00
CA VAL A 221 7.08 4.01 -6.69
C VAL A 221 7.40 2.72 -5.92
N GLU A 222 8.61 2.60 -5.40
CA GLU A 222 9.07 1.41 -4.67
C GLU A 222 8.36 1.21 -3.33
N ASN A 223 7.89 2.29 -2.72
CA ASN A 223 7.06 2.28 -1.51
C ASN A 223 5.54 2.24 -1.80
N CYS A 224 5.14 1.97 -3.04
CA CYS A 224 3.73 1.90 -3.47
C CYS A 224 2.91 3.18 -3.20
N LEU A 225 3.57 4.34 -3.09
CA LEU A 225 2.92 5.64 -2.93
C LEU A 225 2.55 6.25 -4.29
N LEU A 226 3.27 5.87 -5.35
CA LEU A 226 2.94 6.15 -6.75
C LEU A 226 2.96 4.86 -7.55
N GLU A 227 2.18 4.81 -8.62
CA GLU A 227 2.12 3.69 -9.54
C GLU A 227 2.79 4.05 -10.86
N ASP A 228 3.72 3.21 -11.31
CA ASP A 228 4.27 3.31 -12.66
C ASP A 228 3.27 2.73 -13.66
N VAL A 229 2.74 3.58 -14.53
CA VAL A 229 1.74 3.19 -15.55
C VAL A 229 2.37 3.03 -16.93
N GLY A 230 3.70 3.02 -17.01
CA GLY A 230 4.45 2.94 -18.26
C GLY A 230 4.44 4.26 -19.05
N ASN A 231 5.07 4.26 -20.23
CA ASN A 231 5.14 5.42 -21.14
C ASN A 231 5.63 6.71 -20.45
N GLU A 232 6.64 6.61 -19.58
CA GLU A 232 7.17 7.72 -18.80
C GLU A 232 6.11 8.45 -17.95
N ARG A 233 5.12 7.70 -17.43
CA ARG A 233 4.06 8.26 -16.59
C ARG A 233 3.95 7.55 -15.24
N VAL A 234 3.52 8.32 -14.24
CA VAL A 234 3.12 7.80 -12.93
C VAL A 234 1.72 8.25 -12.58
N ARG A 235 1.04 7.51 -11.71
CA ARG A 235 -0.28 7.87 -11.19
C ARG A 235 -0.28 7.78 -9.67
N MET A 236 -1.00 8.70 -9.03
CA MET A 236 -1.31 8.62 -7.62
C MET A 236 -2.72 8.02 -7.46
N HIS A 237 -2.87 6.98 -6.64
CA HIS A 237 -4.17 6.34 -6.43
C HIS A 237 -5.09 7.22 -5.58
N ASP A 238 -6.41 7.14 -5.78
CA ASP A 238 -7.44 7.94 -5.08
C ASP A 238 -7.25 7.94 -3.55
N LEU A 239 -7.03 6.75 -2.95
CA LEU A 239 -6.76 6.65 -1.50
C LEU A 239 -5.50 7.39 -1.07
N THR A 240 -4.46 7.34 -1.89
CA THR A 240 -3.17 7.97 -1.61
C THR A 240 -3.29 9.49 -1.77
N ILE A 241 -4.06 9.95 -2.76
CA ILE A 241 -4.45 11.35 -2.94
C ILE A 241 -5.22 11.84 -1.72
N ASP A 242 -6.25 11.11 -1.29
CA ASP A 242 -7.08 11.48 -0.14
C ASP A 242 -6.25 11.50 1.15
N MET A 243 -5.32 10.56 1.32
CA MET A 243 -4.38 10.57 2.44
C MET A 243 -3.50 11.82 2.40
N ALA A 244 -2.89 12.12 1.25
CA ALA A 244 -2.03 13.29 1.11
C ALA A 244 -2.79 14.60 1.38
N LYS A 245 -4.04 14.72 0.93
CA LYS A 245 -4.92 15.86 1.22
C LYS A 245 -5.18 16.00 2.72
N LEU A 246 -5.41 14.90 3.44
CA LEU A 246 -5.58 14.92 4.90
C LEU A 246 -4.30 15.37 5.59
N ILE A 247 -3.14 14.82 5.21
CA ILE A 247 -1.84 15.24 5.76
C ILE A 247 -1.60 16.74 5.54
N ILE A 248 -1.91 17.27 4.36
CA ILE A 248 -1.79 18.71 4.05
C ILE A 248 -2.68 19.56 4.95
N GLN A 249 -3.86 19.08 5.34
CA GLN A 249 -4.76 19.80 6.26
C GLN A 249 -4.29 19.77 7.72
N GLU A 250 -3.40 18.84 8.08
CA GLU A 250 -2.82 18.73 9.42
C GLU A 250 -1.58 19.64 9.62
N LEU A 251 -0.98 20.15 8.53
CA LEU A 251 0.22 21.00 8.50
C LEU A 251 -0.13 22.49 8.61
#